data_AF-A0A5A9NTX7-F1
#
_entry.id   AF-A0A5A9NTX7-F1
#
_cell.length_a   1.000
_cell.length_b   1.000
_cell.length_c   1.000
_cell.angle_alpha   90.00
_cell.angle_beta   90.00
_cell.angle_gamma   90.00
#
_symmetry.space_group_name_H-M   'P 1'
#
loop_
_entity.id
_entity.type
_entity.pdbx_description
1 polymer ?
#
loop_
_entity_poly.entity_id
_entity_poly.type
_entity_poly.pdbx_seq_one_letter_code
_entity_poly.pdbx_strand_id
1 'polypeptide(L)'
;MCICSIGQIKNQHVDQKESPPTKPRDILLENNTLSKLTEESSFQQRAHEEKALQLSKIHKKRLAEIGAYNQRLEKEREEIDQRLAELAGRDRMAHLEEVLHEMRYQEQKKEEVLHQISSHSDSNEGASGLPSNPPVDIKMQHINFDLISSVDGPLSAQIRALRLAYIQSGGSDPEFLAHMHDLQSEALTLEQTQPKADGRAKGRRKSPHRLLDSELLAVEEENQRLEEEIFRIQLARERQKGLNVYQKGHNHHMSSLQAEIAYLKREIEKGRERRPPLTPPTSPLFPQPTLALSTPALSLDGSFKQPSPVGHHVTDFMETFGPAPYDPVAGFVIFYDLVIGMEATMRSVHLLVDLYCNGQKLGQTTTMPHVQCLPSTKSPGNFAILAVKQPVPRIQPSSNLSLVVEIQASEGLDLYSHKNGGLVTRGWAKLELFDQHNQVYSGHWRLPFRSLPVKVSLSPAQLNFVPQIGITELCIRVINACDEDVQTLAKIDHNTISQYKYPSMQPMNHSKIDNPLPIQCLRHGHRQTMRLILP
;
A
#
# COMPACT_ATOMS: atom_id res chain seq x y z
N MET A 1 -29.93 -49.23 -50.06
CA MET A 1 -30.80 -50.38 -49.74
C MET A 1 -31.14 -50.29 -48.27
N CYS A 2 -32.33 -49.76 -47.97
CA CYS A 2 -33.45 -50.54 -47.44
C CYS A 2 -33.47 -50.45 -45.90
N ILE A 3 -34.56 -50.27 -45.17
CA ILE A 3 -36.00 -50.14 -45.42
C ILE A 3 -36.57 -49.60 -44.08
N CYS A 4 -37.51 -48.66 -44.17
CA CYS A 4 -38.80 -48.56 -43.42
C CYS A 4 -39.01 -49.54 -42.24
N SER A 5 -39.51 -49.17 -41.06
CA SER A 5 -40.93 -48.84 -40.78
C SER A 5 -41.20 -48.94 -39.26
N ILE A 6 -41.96 -47.99 -38.67
CA ILE A 6 -43.35 -48.10 -38.19
C ILE A 6 -43.57 -48.93 -36.91
N GLY A 7 -44.29 -48.32 -35.95
CA GLY A 7 -44.99 -49.00 -34.85
C GLY A 7 -45.40 -48.03 -33.74
N GLN A 8 -46.31 -47.09 -33.99
CA GLN A 8 -47.75 -47.19 -33.63
C GLN A 8 -48.08 -47.69 -32.21
N ILE A 9 -48.23 -46.73 -31.31
CA ILE A 9 -49.39 -46.43 -30.45
C ILE A 9 -50.45 -47.54 -30.38
N LYS A 10 -50.70 -48.05 -29.17
CA LYS A 10 -51.94 -48.75 -28.82
C LYS A 10 -52.60 -48.06 -27.63
N ASN A 11 -53.79 -47.54 -27.89
CA ASN A 11 -54.72 -46.93 -26.95
C ASN A 11 -55.19 -47.94 -25.89
N GLN A 12 -55.34 -47.47 -24.65
CA GLN A 12 -56.39 -47.95 -23.76
C GLN A 12 -57.06 -46.72 -23.12
N HIS A 13 -58.36 -46.65 -23.34
CA HIS A 13 -59.29 -45.62 -22.88
C HIS A 13 -60.02 -46.11 -21.62
N VAL A 14 -60.71 -45.17 -20.94
CA VAL A 14 -61.69 -45.28 -19.83
C VAL A 14 -61.09 -44.64 -18.56
N ASP A 15 -61.54 -43.50 -18.06
CA ASP A 15 -62.93 -43.11 -17.77
C ASP A 15 -63.22 -41.61 -17.91
N GLN A 16 -64.50 -41.32 -18.12
CA GLN A 16 -65.11 -40.01 -18.39
C GLN A 16 -65.37 -39.19 -17.11
N LYS A 17 -65.31 -37.86 -17.24
CA LYS A 17 -66.28 -36.95 -16.60
C LYS A 17 -66.40 -35.63 -17.38
N GLU A 18 -67.57 -35.41 -17.97
CA GLU A 18 -68.00 -34.20 -18.70
C GLU A 18 -68.26 -32.99 -17.78
N SER A 19 -68.07 -31.78 -18.32
CA SER A 19 -68.93 -30.58 -18.13
C SER A 19 -68.56 -29.48 -19.20
N PRO A 20 -69.35 -28.41 -19.47
CA PRO A 20 -70.00 -28.12 -20.77
C PRO A 20 -69.44 -26.87 -21.53
N PRO A 21 -70.02 -26.42 -22.68
CA PRO A 21 -69.29 -25.72 -23.76
C PRO A 21 -69.42 -24.18 -23.76
N THR A 22 -68.44 -23.50 -24.37
CA THR A 22 -68.50 -22.05 -24.68
C THR A 22 -68.09 -21.76 -26.13
N LYS A 23 -68.72 -20.74 -26.73
CA LYS A 23 -68.98 -20.47 -28.16
C LYS A 23 -67.76 -20.18 -29.07
N PRO A 24 -67.85 -20.38 -30.42
CA PRO A 24 -66.72 -20.33 -31.35
C PRO A 24 -66.63 -19.02 -32.16
N ARG A 25 -66.38 -17.88 -31.51
CA ARG A 25 -66.10 -16.61 -32.24
C ARG A 25 -64.79 -15.91 -31.85
N ASP A 26 -64.14 -16.31 -30.77
CA ASP A 26 -62.89 -15.68 -30.32
C ASP A 26 -61.61 -16.32 -30.89
N ILE A 27 -61.71 -17.55 -31.41
CA ILE A 27 -60.55 -18.37 -31.86
C ILE A 27 -59.92 -17.85 -33.16
N LEU A 28 -60.68 -17.13 -34.01
CA LEU A 28 -60.20 -16.74 -35.34
C LEU A 28 -59.39 -15.44 -35.34
N LEU A 29 -59.58 -14.57 -34.34
CA LEU A 29 -58.76 -13.37 -34.16
C LEU A 29 -57.41 -13.71 -33.51
N GLU A 30 -57.41 -14.65 -32.56
CA GLU A 30 -56.23 -15.07 -31.80
C GLU A 30 -55.19 -15.79 -32.67
N ASN A 31 -55.65 -16.62 -33.61
CA ASN A 31 -54.76 -17.37 -34.51
C ASN A 31 -54.00 -16.47 -35.50
N ASN A 32 -54.58 -15.34 -35.88
CA ASN A 32 -53.96 -14.39 -36.83
C ASN A 32 -52.96 -13.46 -36.12
N THR A 33 -53.14 -13.21 -34.82
CA THR A 33 -52.15 -12.51 -33.99
C THR A 33 -50.97 -13.40 -33.60
N LEU A 34 -51.21 -14.70 -33.37
CA LEU A 34 -50.16 -15.64 -32.98
C LEU A 34 -49.19 -15.95 -34.12
N SER A 35 -49.68 -16.08 -35.36
CA SER A 35 -48.84 -16.27 -36.56
C SER A 35 -47.93 -15.06 -36.81
N LYS A 36 -48.47 -13.84 -36.66
CA LYS A 36 -47.73 -12.59 -36.84
C LYS A 36 -46.63 -12.39 -35.78
N LEU A 37 -46.91 -12.73 -34.52
CA LEU A 37 -45.94 -12.70 -33.43
C LEU A 37 -44.82 -13.75 -33.61
N THR A 38 -45.14 -14.91 -34.21
CA THR A 38 -44.16 -15.97 -34.47
C THR A 38 -43.21 -15.59 -35.62
N GLU A 39 -43.72 -14.95 -36.67
CA GLU A 39 -42.88 -14.45 -37.77
C GLU A 39 -41.95 -13.31 -37.31
N GLU A 40 -42.47 -12.37 -36.50
CA GLU A 40 -41.69 -11.26 -35.93
C GLU A 40 -40.57 -11.76 -34.98
N SER A 41 -40.86 -12.77 -34.16
CA SER A 41 -39.86 -13.43 -33.30
C SER A 41 -38.76 -14.12 -34.12
N SER A 42 -39.11 -14.80 -35.21
CA SER A 42 -38.13 -15.46 -36.10
C SER A 42 -37.20 -14.48 -36.82
N PHE A 43 -37.68 -13.27 -37.11
CA PHE A 43 -36.91 -12.21 -37.75
C PHE A 43 -35.96 -11.54 -36.75
N GLN A 44 -36.42 -11.30 -35.52
CA GLN A 44 -35.58 -10.79 -34.44
C GLN A 44 -34.47 -11.76 -34.05
N GLN A 45 -34.76 -13.07 -34.05
CA GLN A 45 -33.75 -14.10 -33.76
C GLN A 45 -32.64 -14.12 -34.82
N ARG A 46 -33.00 -14.08 -36.12
CA ARG A 46 -32.02 -13.99 -37.20
C ARG A 46 -31.19 -12.71 -37.14
N ALA A 47 -31.83 -11.57 -36.86
CA ALA A 47 -31.12 -10.29 -36.70
C ALA A 47 -30.15 -10.30 -35.49
N HIS A 48 -30.50 -11.02 -34.41
CA HIS A 48 -29.65 -11.19 -33.25
C HIS A 48 -28.45 -12.10 -33.54
N GLU A 49 -28.67 -13.20 -34.27
CA GLU A 49 -27.60 -14.11 -34.72
C GLU A 49 -26.62 -13.41 -35.67
N GLU A 50 -27.11 -12.59 -36.59
CA GLU A 50 -26.26 -11.79 -37.49
C GLU A 50 -25.42 -10.75 -36.71
N LYS A 51 -26.01 -10.07 -35.72
CA LYS A 51 -25.28 -9.15 -34.84
C LYS A 51 -24.22 -9.88 -34.00
N ALA A 52 -24.53 -11.06 -33.48
CA ALA A 52 -23.58 -11.88 -32.73
C ALA A 52 -22.39 -12.31 -33.62
N LEU A 53 -22.65 -12.68 -34.88
CA LEU A 53 -21.62 -13.05 -35.83
C LEU A 53 -20.74 -11.85 -36.24
N GLN A 54 -21.34 -10.67 -36.42
CA GLN A 54 -20.59 -9.43 -36.66
C GLN A 54 -19.72 -9.06 -35.47
N LEU A 55 -20.24 -9.16 -34.26
CA LEU A 55 -19.48 -8.88 -33.03
C LEU A 55 -18.31 -9.85 -32.87
N SER A 56 -18.51 -11.14 -33.16
CA SER A 56 -17.44 -12.15 -33.15
C SER A 56 -16.34 -11.84 -34.17
N LYS A 57 -16.71 -11.42 -35.39
CA LYS A 57 -15.74 -11.01 -36.42
C LYS A 57 -14.92 -9.79 -35.98
N ILE A 58 -15.55 -8.78 -35.41
CA ILE A 58 -14.86 -7.59 -34.88
C ILE A 58 -13.93 -7.98 -33.73
N HIS A 59 -14.41 -8.82 -32.81
CA HIS A 59 -13.61 -9.29 -31.69
C HIS A 59 -12.36 -10.06 -32.16
N LYS A 60 -12.52 -10.97 -33.12
CA LYS A 60 -11.39 -11.70 -33.72
C LYS A 60 -10.38 -10.76 -34.38
N LYS A 61 -10.85 -9.74 -35.11
CA LYS A 61 -9.97 -8.74 -35.73
C LYS A 61 -9.20 -7.96 -34.67
N ARG A 62 -9.88 -7.52 -33.61
CA ARG A 62 -9.25 -6.76 -32.52
C ARG A 62 -8.22 -7.59 -31.74
N LEU A 63 -8.48 -8.88 -31.53
CA LEU A 63 -7.50 -9.80 -30.94
C LEU A 63 -6.26 -9.97 -31.82
N ALA A 64 -6.44 -10.04 -33.15
CA ALA A 64 -5.31 -10.11 -34.07
C ALA A 64 -4.49 -8.81 -34.07
N GLU A 65 -5.14 -7.65 -34.01
CA GLU A 65 -4.46 -6.34 -33.90
C GLU A 65 -3.66 -6.22 -32.60
N ILE A 66 -4.25 -6.62 -31.46
CA ILE A 66 -3.55 -6.65 -30.16
C ILE A 66 -2.36 -7.61 -30.20
N GLY A 67 -2.54 -8.80 -30.79
CA GLY A 67 -1.47 -9.78 -30.94
C GLY A 67 -0.29 -9.24 -31.76
N ALA A 68 -0.57 -8.58 -32.88
CA ALA A 68 0.46 -7.97 -33.73
C ALA A 68 1.17 -6.79 -33.03
N TYR A 69 0.43 -6.00 -32.26
CA TYR A 69 0.99 -4.91 -31.47
C TYR A 69 1.90 -5.42 -30.35
N ASN A 70 1.47 -6.43 -29.60
CA ASN A 70 2.28 -7.04 -28.55
C ASN A 70 3.55 -7.69 -29.11
N GLN A 71 3.49 -8.35 -30.27
CA GLN A 71 4.68 -8.87 -30.94
C GLN A 71 5.68 -7.78 -31.34
N ARG A 72 5.19 -6.59 -31.71
CA ARG A 72 6.07 -5.44 -32.00
C ARG A 72 6.74 -4.94 -30.72
N LEU A 73 5.99 -4.80 -29.64
CA LEU A 73 6.53 -4.38 -28.35
C LEU A 73 7.58 -5.36 -27.82
N GLU A 74 7.38 -6.67 -28.01
CA GLU A 74 8.37 -7.66 -27.58
C GLU A 74 9.68 -7.51 -28.37
N LYS A 75 9.60 -7.25 -29.68
CA LYS A 75 10.79 -6.95 -30.49
C LYS A 75 11.50 -5.67 -30.06
N GLU A 76 10.75 -4.62 -29.74
CA GLU A 76 11.33 -3.38 -29.22
C GLU A 76 12.01 -3.61 -27.87
N ARG A 77 11.41 -4.42 -26.99
CA ARG A 77 12.00 -4.82 -25.72
C ARG A 77 13.31 -5.60 -25.91
N GLU A 78 13.32 -6.57 -26.81
CA GLU A 78 14.53 -7.35 -27.15
C GLU A 78 15.64 -6.45 -27.71
N GLU A 79 15.30 -5.46 -28.56
CA GLU A 79 16.27 -4.50 -29.09
C GLU A 79 16.86 -3.61 -27.98
N ILE A 80 16.03 -3.16 -27.03
CA ILE A 80 16.48 -2.39 -25.87
C ILE A 80 17.40 -3.25 -24.99
N ASP A 81 17.01 -4.48 -24.69
CA ASP A 81 17.82 -5.42 -23.90
C ASP A 81 19.18 -5.67 -24.56
N GLN A 82 19.21 -5.82 -25.89
CA GLN A 82 20.45 -5.98 -26.66
C GLN A 82 21.33 -4.72 -26.59
N ARG A 83 20.76 -3.52 -26.77
CA ARG A 83 21.50 -2.25 -26.64
C ARG A 83 22.04 -2.05 -25.23
N LEU A 84 21.29 -2.43 -24.19
CA LEU A 84 21.74 -2.36 -22.80
C LEU A 84 22.88 -3.35 -22.52
N ALA A 85 22.83 -4.56 -23.10
CA ALA A 85 23.92 -5.53 -22.99
C ALA A 85 25.21 -5.03 -23.68
N GLU A 86 25.10 -4.39 -24.84
CA GLU A 86 26.23 -3.79 -25.56
C GLU A 86 26.87 -2.63 -24.77
N LEU A 87 26.05 -1.75 -24.18
CA LEU A 87 26.54 -0.65 -23.33
C LEU A 87 27.18 -1.18 -22.03
N ALA A 88 26.56 -2.17 -21.38
CA ALA A 88 27.08 -2.76 -20.16
C ALA A 88 28.43 -3.47 -20.37
N GLY A 89 28.67 -4.03 -21.57
CA GLY A 89 29.93 -4.67 -21.93
C GLY A 89 31.04 -3.67 -22.29
N ARG A 90 30.72 -2.53 -22.90
CA ARG A 90 31.72 -1.56 -23.38
C ARG A 90 32.20 -0.62 -22.26
N ASP A 91 31.31 -0.13 -21.41
CA ASP A 91 31.65 0.94 -20.46
C ASP A 91 32.38 0.42 -19.20
N ARG A 92 32.09 -0.79 -18.75
CA ARG A 92 32.73 -1.35 -17.54
C ARG A 92 34.13 -1.90 -17.79
N MET A 93 34.38 -2.55 -18.93
CA MET A 93 35.71 -3.10 -19.24
C MET A 93 36.70 -2.01 -19.65
N ALA A 94 36.29 -1.06 -20.51
CA ALA A 94 37.17 0.02 -20.94
C ALA A 94 37.59 0.93 -19.76
N HIS A 95 36.64 1.27 -18.88
CA HIS A 95 36.94 2.09 -17.70
C HIS A 95 37.83 1.37 -16.68
N LEU A 96 37.63 0.07 -16.44
CA LEU A 96 38.50 -0.72 -15.57
C LEU A 96 39.92 -0.87 -16.15
N GLU A 97 40.05 -1.11 -17.45
CA GLU A 97 41.37 -1.20 -18.10
C GLU A 97 42.12 0.13 -18.05
N GLU A 98 41.42 1.25 -18.24
CA GLU A 98 41.99 2.60 -18.12
C GLU A 98 42.46 2.89 -16.69
N VAL A 99 41.64 2.60 -15.68
CA VAL A 99 41.99 2.77 -14.26
C VAL A 99 43.16 1.86 -13.86
N LEU A 100 43.22 0.62 -14.36
CA LEU A 100 44.33 -0.30 -14.11
C LEU A 100 45.63 0.14 -14.80
N HIS A 101 45.53 0.80 -15.95
CA HIS A 101 46.68 1.39 -16.62
C HIS A 101 47.20 2.62 -15.86
N GLU A 102 46.32 3.51 -15.43
CA GLU A 102 46.68 4.67 -14.61
C GLU A 102 47.28 4.26 -13.26
N MET A 103 46.73 3.23 -12.60
CA MET A 103 47.30 2.70 -11.36
C MET A 103 48.75 2.22 -11.54
N ARG A 104 49.04 1.47 -12.61
CA ARG A 104 50.41 0.99 -12.90
C ARG A 104 51.36 2.13 -13.23
N TYR A 105 50.88 3.14 -13.95
CA TYR A 105 51.66 4.34 -14.24
C TYR A 105 52.00 5.13 -12.96
N GLN A 106 51.03 5.29 -12.06
CA GLN A 106 51.22 5.94 -10.76
C GLN A 106 52.16 5.14 -9.84
N GLU A 107 52.09 3.80 -9.87
CA GLU A 107 52.98 2.91 -9.13
C GLU A 107 54.43 3.08 -9.61
N GLN A 108 54.67 3.04 -10.92
CA GLN A 108 55.99 3.26 -11.50
C GLN A 108 56.56 4.64 -11.14
N LYS A 109 55.73 5.69 -11.23
CA LYS A 109 56.14 7.05 -10.86
C LYS A 109 56.52 7.16 -9.38
N LYS A 110 55.79 6.47 -8.49
CA LYS A 110 56.13 6.42 -7.06
C LYS A 110 57.43 5.69 -6.82
N GLU A 111 57.66 4.58 -7.52
CA GLU A 111 58.92 3.82 -7.45
C GLU A 111 60.11 4.69 -7.87
N GLU A 112 59.98 5.46 -8.95
CA GLU A 112 61.02 6.39 -9.42
C GLU A 112 61.34 7.50 -8.40
N VAL A 113 60.31 8.05 -7.75
CA VAL A 113 60.49 9.04 -6.67
C VAL A 113 61.15 8.42 -5.44
N LEU A 114 60.77 7.20 -5.07
CA LEU A 114 61.40 6.46 -3.97
C LEU A 114 62.88 6.16 -4.27
N HIS A 115 63.20 5.80 -5.51
CA HIS A 115 64.59 5.64 -5.95
C HIS A 115 65.39 6.96 -5.87
N GLN A 116 64.79 8.09 -6.27
CA GLN A 116 65.42 9.40 -6.10
C GLN A 116 65.67 9.74 -4.63
N ILE A 117 64.68 9.55 -3.76
CA ILE A 117 64.83 9.80 -2.31
C ILE A 117 65.91 8.89 -1.72
N SER A 118 65.89 7.59 -2.03
CA SER A 118 66.91 6.64 -1.57
C SER A 118 68.31 7.06 -1.99
N SER A 119 68.50 7.44 -3.27
CA SER A 119 69.79 7.91 -3.77
C SER A 119 70.27 9.23 -3.12
N HIS A 120 69.33 10.07 -2.69
CA HIS A 120 69.63 11.32 -1.99
C HIS A 120 69.94 11.08 -0.50
N SER A 121 69.29 10.10 0.12
CA SER A 121 69.59 9.65 1.49
C SER A 121 71.00 9.04 1.59
N ASP A 122 71.41 8.24 0.60
CA ASP A 122 72.77 7.67 0.53
C ASP A 122 73.86 8.73 0.31
N SER A 123 73.49 9.93 -0.16
CA SER A 123 74.41 11.05 -0.40
C SER A 123 74.55 12.01 0.80
N ASN A 124 73.67 11.93 1.81
CA ASN A 124 73.59 12.91 2.90
C ASN A 124 74.06 12.42 4.29
N GLU A 125 74.63 11.21 4.40
CA GLU A 125 75.35 10.81 5.62
C GLU A 125 76.74 11.46 5.69
N GLY A 126 76.77 12.75 6.02
CA GLY A 126 78.04 13.44 6.24
C GLY A 126 77.98 14.96 6.42
N ALA A 127 77.32 15.46 7.48
CA ALA A 127 77.79 16.66 8.20
C ALA A 127 76.91 16.99 9.44
N SER A 128 77.60 17.23 10.54
CA SER A 128 77.13 17.64 11.87
C SER A 128 76.66 19.11 11.93
N GLY A 129 75.75 19.42 12.87
CA GLY A 129 75.66 20.77 13.46
C GLY A 129 74.25 21.30 13.76
N LEU A 130 73.81 21.19 15.02
CA LEU A 130 72.75 22.02 15.61
C LEU A 130 73.30 23.43 15.96
N PRO A 131 72.46 24.50 16.11
CA PRO A 131 71.91 24.80 17.44
C PRO A 131 70.51 25.46 17.49
N SER A 132 69.64 24.90 18.36
CA SER A 132 68.89 25.50 19.49
C SER A 132 68.25 26.91 19.46
N ASN A 133 66.88 26.92 19.47
CA ASN A 133 65.88 27.66 20.31
C ASN A 133 65.69 29.20 20.22
N PRO A 134 64.52 29.80 20.63
CA PRO A 134 63.45 29.29 21.53
C PRO A 134 61.97 29.55 21.07
N PRO A 135 60.93 29.15 21.87
CA PRO A 135 59.53 29.07 21.45
C PRO A 135 58.76 30.36 21.77
N VAL A 136 57.76 30.70 20.94
CA VAL A 136 56.81 31.79 21.23
C VAL A 136 55.43 31.22 21.47
N ASP A 137 54.89 31.61 22.62
CA ASP A 137 53.64 31.22 23.23
C ASP A 137 52.44 31.11 22.28
N ILE A 138 51.76 29.96 22.38
CA ILE A 138 50.39 29.75 21.93
C ILE A 138 49.49 30.62 22.80
N LYS A 139 49.31 31.88 22.41
CA LYS A 139 48.19 32.69 22.89
C LYS A 139 47.06 32.52 21.88
N MET A 140 46.12 31.64 22.24
CA MET A 140 44.83 31.44 21.61
C MET A 140 44.06 32.77 21.65
N GLN A 141 44.39 33.67 20.74
CA GLN A 141 43.61 34.88 20.51
C GLN A 141 42.37 34.40 19.76
N HIS A 142 41.23 34.52 20.44
CA HIS A 142 39.91 34.59 19.82
C HIS A 142 39.98 35.59 18.66
N ILE A 143 40.23 35.08 17.44
CA ILE A 143 40.08 35.87 16.23
C ILE A 143 38.56 36.01 16.06
N ASN A 144 38.11 37.25 16.22
CA ASN A 144 36.74 37.72 16.09
C ASN A 144 35.96 37.00 14.97
N PHE A 145 34.98 36.21 15.37
CA PHE A 145 33.89 35.73 14.51
C PHE A 145 32.87 36.84 14.16
N ASP A 146 33.17 38.10 14.47
CA ASP A 146 32.31 39.25 14.19
C ASP A 146 32.39 39.77 12.74
N LEU A 147 33.24 39.21 11.86
CA LEU A 147 33.32 39.67 10.46
C LEU A 147 32.22 39.12 9.52
N ILE A 148 31.39 38.19 9.97
CA ILE A 148 30.32 37.60 9.14
C ILE A 148 28.93 38.13 9.55
N SER A 149 28.83 38.89 10.65
CA SER A 149 27.54 39.36 11.17
C SER A 149 27.00 40.63 10.47
N SER A 150 27.74 41.23 9.53
CA SER A 150 27.22 42.36 8.74
C SER A 150 27.90 42.43 7.37
N VAL A 151 27.37 41.66 6.42
CA VAL A 151 27.60 41.91 4.99
C VAL A 151 26.22 42.01 4.34
N ASP A 152 25.60 43.18 4.46
CA ASP A 152 24.47 43.56 3.61
C ASP A 152 25.01 43.74 2.18
N GLY A 153 24.88 42.69 1.38
CA GLY A 153 25.36 42.66 0.00
C GLY A 153 24.84 41.45 -0.76
N PRO A 154 25.04 41.41 -2.10
CA PRO A 154 24.69 40.27 -2.93
C PRO A 154 25.29 38.96 -2.36
N LEU A 155 24.55 37.86 -2.48
CA LEU A 155 24.94 36.52 -2.07
C LEU A 155 26.32 36.14 -2.62
N SER A 156 26.62 36.52 -3.86
CA SER A 156 27.93 36.33 -4.49
C SER A 156 29.08 37.02 -3.74
N ALA A 157 28.83 38.18 -3.12
CA ALA A 157 29.80 38.90 -2.31
C ALA A 157 29.98 38.27 -0.91
N GLN A 158 28.90 37.74 -0.33
CA GLN A 158 28.94 37.03 0.96
C GLN A 158 29.75 35.73 0.86
N ILE A 159 29.53 34.94 -0.19
CA ILE A 159 30.27 33.69 -0.46
C ILE A 159 31.77 34.00 -0.67
N ARG A 160 32.09 35.08 -1.39
CA ARG A 160 33.48 35.53 -1.57
C ARG A 160 34.13 35.95 -0.24
N ALA A 161 33.41 36.68 0.61
CA ALA A 161 33.91 37.08 1.93
C ALA A 161 34.20 35.86 2.82
N LEU A 162 33.31 34.86 2.79
CA LEU A 162 33.50 33.60 3.51
C LEU A 162 34.73 32.83 3.01
N ARG A 163 34.92 32.74 1.69
CA ARG A 163 36.10 32.11 1.08
C ARG A 163 37.40 32.80 1.53
N LEU A 164 37.41 34.13 1.59
CA LEU A 164 38.58 34.90 2.05
C LEU A 164 38.85 34.70 3.54
N ALA A 165 37.81 34.66 4.38
CA ALA A 165 37.94 34.39 5.81
C ALA A 165 38.52 32.98 6.07
N TYR A 166 38.11 31.98 5.28
CA TYR A 166 38.66 30.63 5.36
C TYR A 166 40.15 30.59 5.04
N ILE A 167 40.57 31.25 3.95
CA ILE A 167 42.00 31.34 3.56
C ILE A 167 42.81 32.09 4.63
N GLN A 168 42.28 33.20 5.15
CA GLN A 168 42.94 33.99 6.21
C GLN A 168 43.07 33.22 7.53
N SER A 169 42.17 32.26 7.76
CA SER A 169 42.22 31.36 8.92
C SER A 169 43.17 30.16 8.72
N GLY A 170 43.94 30.14 7.62
CA GLY A 170 44.88 29.07 7.29
C GLY A 170 44.25 27.88 6.55
N GLY A 171 43.00 27.99 6.11
CA GLY A 171 42.32 26.98 5.31
C GLY A 171 42.92 26.88 3.91
N SER A 172 43.35 25.67 3.54
CA SER A 172 44.09 25.40 2.29
C SER A 172 43.56 24.18 1.53
N ASP A 173 42.37 23.68 1.87
CA ASP A 173 41.72 22.58 1.18
C ASP A 173 41.30 23.00 -0.25
N PRO A 174 41.87 22.39 -1.31
CA PRO A 174 41.56 22.73 -2.70
C PRO A 174 40.14 22.35 -3.11
N GLU A 175 39.57 21.27 -2.56
CA GLU A 175 38.22 20.82 -2.92
C GLU A 175 37.17 21.79 -2.37
N PHE A 176 37.31 22.19 -1.10
CA PHE A 176 36.45 23.20 -0.48
C PHE A 176 36.55 24.56 -1.18
N LEU A 177 37.75 24.99 -1.57
CA LEU A 177 37.95 26.25 -2.29
C LEU A 177 37.36 26.24 -3.70
N ALA A 178 37.39 25.09 -4.39
CA ALA A 178 36.73 24.90 -5.67
C ALA A 178 35.19 24.96 -5.51
N HIS A 179 34.65 24.25 -4.52
CA HIS A 179 33.23 24.27 -4.22
C HIS A 179 32.71 25.68 -3.90
N MET A 180 33.43 26.43 -3.07
CA MET A 180 33.11 27.83 -2.75
C MET A 180 33.18 28.76 -3.96
N HIS A 181 34.07 28.47 -4.92
CA HIS A 181 34.16 29.21 -6.17
C HIS A 181 32.97 28.92 -7.09
N ASP A 182 32.56 27.65 -7.21
CA ASP A 182 31.42 27.25 -8.01
C ASP A 182 30.13 27.86 -7.46
N LEU A 183 29.93 27.79 -6.14
CA LEU A 183 28.80 28.42 -5.46
C LEU A 183 28.76 29.94 -5.66
N GLN A 184 29.93 30.60 -5.70
CA GLN A 184 30.02 32.03 -6.00
C GLN A 184 29.58 32.33 -7.44
N SER A 185 29.93 31.46 -8.40
CA SER A 185 29.55 31.61 -9.80
C SER A 185 28.05 31.38 -10.01
N GLU A 186 27.46 30.40 -9.34
CA GLU A 186 26.03 30.12 -9.36
C GLU A 186 25.24 31.30 -8.77
N ALA A 187 25.62 31.79 -7.59
CA ALA A 187 24.98 32.95 -6.97
C ALA A 187 25.01 34.20 -7.87
N LEU A 188 26.12 34.42 -8.59
CA LEU A 188 26.25 35.53 -9.54
C LEU A 188 25.30 35.38 -10.74
N THR A 189 25.09 34.17 -11.24
CA THR A 189 24.11 33.92 -12.31
C THR A 189 22.67 34.12 -11.84
N LEU A 190 22.36 33.73 -10.60
CA LEU A 190 21.05 33.94 -9.99
C LEU A 190 20.75 35.43 -9.78
N GLU A 191 21.74 36.21 -9.37
CA GLU A 191 21.61 37.67 -9.23
C GLU A 191 21.42 38.40 -10.57
N GLN A 192 22.00 37.87 -11.65
CA GLN A 192 21.87 38.46 -12.99
C GLN A 192 20.57 38.09 -13.71
N THR A 193 20.01 36.91 -13.40
CA THR A 193 18.75 36.43 -13.98
C THR A 193 17.52 37.00 -13.29
N GLN A 194 17.69 37.65 -12.13
CA GLN A 194 16.61 38.36 -11.44
C GLN A 194 16.39 39.76 -12.06
N PRO A 195 15.26 40.04 -12.73
CA PRO A 195 14.96 41.41 -13.13
C PRO A 195 14.68 42.23 -11.88
N LYS A 196 15.52 43.24 -11.62
CA LYS A 196 15.27 44.26 -10.60
C LYS A 196 13.88 44.86 -10.84
N ALA A 197 12.93 44.50 -9.99
CA ALA A 197 11.69 45.24 -9.83
C ALA A 197 12.04 46.56 -9.14
N ASP A 198 12.38 47.58 -9.94
CA ASP A 198 12.04 48.98 -9.70
C ASP A 198 12.59 49.85 -10.84
N GLY A 199 11.71 50.63 -11.49
CA GLY A 199 12.11 51.73 -12.37
C GLY A 199 11.56 51.69 -13.80
N ARG A 200 10.56 52.53 -14.05
CA ARG A 200 9.96 52.90 -15.34
C ARG A 200 10.99 53.15 -16.47
N ALA A 201 10.74 52.62 -17.68
CA ALA A 201 10.46 53.41 -18.90
C ALA A 201 10.54 52.57 -20.21
N LYS A 202 9.64 52.92 -21.12
CA LYS A 202 9.49 52.46 -22.52
C LYS A 202 10.80 52.20 -23.28
N GLY A 203 10.88 51.04 -23.92
CA GLY A 203 11.82 50.76 -25.00
C GLY A 203 11.37 49.56 -25.81
N ARG A 204 10.72 49.82 -26.94
CA ARG A 204 10.21 48.83 -27.89
C ARG A 204 11.37 48.02 -28.47
N ARG A 205 11.63 46.83 -27.92
CA ARG A 205 12.41 45.77 -28.56
C ARG A 205 11.53 44.53 -28.58
N LYS A 206 11.33 43.94 -29.77
CA LYS A 206 10.64 42.66 -29.91
C LYS A 206 11.49 41.63 -29.17
N SER A 207 11.07 41.27 -27.96
CA SER A 207 11.78 40.36 -27.08
C SER A 207 11.50 38.91 -27.47
N PRO A 208 12.48 38.00 -27.28
CA PRO A 208 12.27 36.54 -27.38
C PRO A 208 11.13 36.05 -26.46
N HIS A 209 10.81 36.83 -25.43
CA HIS A 209 9.71 36.60 -24.51
C HIS A 209 8.35 36.44 -25.18
N ARG A 210 8.05 37.20 -26.26
CA ARG A 210 6.75 37.06 -26.94
C ARG A 210 6.59 35.74 -27.69
N LEU A 211 7.69 35.09 -28.09
CA LEU A 211 7.63 33.78 -28.74
C LEU A 211 7.44 32.68 -27.70
N LEU A 212 8.16 32.76 -26.58
CA LEU A 212 7.95 31.88 -25.42
C LEU A 212 6.55 32.01 -24.84
N ASP A 213 5.99 33.23 -24.77
CA ASP A 213 4.62 33.45 -24.30
C ASP A 213 3.59 32.86 -25.30
N SER A 214 3.91 32.85 -26.60
CA SER A 214 3.05 32.25 -27.62
C SER A 214 3.13 30.72 -27.65
N GLU A 215 4.32 30.16 -27.41
CA GLU A 215 4.54 28.73 -27.26
C GLU A 215 3.91 28.21 -25.96
N LEU A 216 4.04 28.96 -24.87
CA LEU A 216 3.40 28.67 -23.60
C LEU A 216 1.87 28.67 -23.74
N LEU A 217 1.29 29.64 -24.45
CA LEU A 217 -0.15 29.67 -24.70
C LEU A 217 -0.62 28.46 -25.52
N ALA A 218 0.16 28.05 -26.52
CA ALA A 218 -0.16 26.89 -27.34
C ALA A 218 -0.08 25.58 -26.54
N VAL A 219 0.92 25.45 -25.67
CA VAL A 219 1.06 24.30 -24.75
C VAL A 219 -0.07 24.29 -23.73
N GLU A 220 -0.51 25.45 -23.24
CA GLU A 220 -1.62 25.54 -22.28
C GLU A 220 -2.97 25.18 -22.90
N GLU A 221 -3.21 25.55 -24.16
CA GLU A 221 -4.38 25.10 -24.92
C GLU A 221 -4.35 23.58 -25.19
N GLU A 222 -3.18 23.04 -25.52
CA GLU A 222 -3.01 21.59 -25.68
C GLU A 222 -3.23 20.85 -24.34
N ASN A 223 -2.74 21.39 -23.23
CA ASN A 223 -2.98 20.83 -21.90
C ASN A 223 -4.46 20.82 -21.55
N GLN A 224 -5.19 21.91 -21.79
CA GLN A 224 -6.64 21.94 -21.57
C GLN A 224 -7.36 20.87 -22.41
N ARG A 225 -6.97 20.73 -23.68
CA ARG A 225 -7.53 19.68 -24.55
C ARG A 225 -7.22 18.28 -24.04
N LEU A 226 -5.99 18.04 -23.57
CA LEU A 226 -5.58 16.76 -23.01
C LEU A 226 -6.32 16.46 -21.71
N GLU A 227 -6.53 17.45 -20.84
CA GLU A 227 -7.33 17.33 -19.63
C GLU A 227 -8.79 16.93 -19.94
N GLU A 228 -9.40 17.57 -20.95
CA GLU A 228 -10.73 17.18 -21.44
C GLU A 228 -10.76 15.75 -22.01
N GLU A 229 -9.71 15.34 -22.72
CA GLU A 229 -9.61 13.99 -23.28
C GLU A 229 -9.40 12.93 -22.19
N ILE A 230 -8.55 13.21 -21.20
CA ILE A 230 -8.38 12.38 -20.01
C ILE A 230 -9.70 12.26 -19.28
N PHE A 231 -10.45 13.36 -19.10
CA PHE A 231 -11.76 13.33 -18.47
C PHE A 231 -12.74 12.45 -19.25
N ARG A 232 -12.78 12.55 -20.59
CA ARG A 232 -13.61 11.66 -21.44
C ARG A 232 -13.18 10.19 -21.31
N ILE A 233 -11.89 9.91 -21.29
CA ILE A 233 -11.36 8.55 -21.14
C ILE A 233 -11.70 7.99 -19.76
N GLN A 234 -11.58 8.78 -18.70
CA GLN A 234 -11.95 8.39 -17.33
C GLN A 234 -13.45 8.07 -17.23
N LEU A 235 -14.31 8.93 -17.79
CA LEU A 235 -15.76 8.72 -17.84
C LEU A 235 -16.13 7.46 -18.66
N ALA A 236 -15.44 7.21 -19.77
CA ALA A 236 -15.62 6.00 -20.57
C ALA A 236 -15.19 4.74 -19.82
N ARG A 237 -14.05 4.79 -19.09
CA ARG A 237 -13.59 3.70 -18.22
C ARG A 237 -14.59 3.43 -17.11
N GLU A 238 -15.18 4.46 -16.51
CA GLU A 238 -16.19 4.30 -15.46
C GLU A 238 -17.47 3.63 -15.97
N ARG A 239 -17.94 4.02 -17.16
CA ARG A 239 -19.05 3.34 -17.85
C ARG A 239 -18.74 1.88 -18.20
N GLN A 240 -17.50 1.57 -18.58
CA GLN A 240 -17.07 0.19 -18.85
C GLN A 240 -16.92 -0.65 -17.58
N LYS A 241 -16.52 -0.06 -16.44
CA LYS A 241 -16.50 -0.76 -15.15
C LYS A 241 -17.88 -1.27 -14.77
N GLY A 242 -18.94 -0.51 -15.06
CA GLY A 242 -20.33 -0.94 -14.84
C GLY A 242 -20.70 -2.22 -15.60
N LEU A 243 -20.26 -2.38 -16.85
CA LEU A 243 -20.55 -3.56 -17.68
C LEU A 243 -19.71 -4.79 -17.30
N ASN A 244 -18.46 -4.57 -16.86
CA ASN A 244 -17.51 -5.63 -16.55
C ASN A 244 -17.80 -6.32 -15.20
N VAL A 245 -18.46 -5.65 -14.26
CA VAL A 245 -18.90 -6.25 -12.99
C VAL A 245 -19.97 -7.32 -13.21
N TYR A 246 -20.96 -7.07 -14.07
CA TYR A 246 -21.98 -8.07 -14.41
C TYR A 246 -21.41 -9.25 -15.20
N GLN A 247 -20.47 -9.00 -16.11
CA GLN A 247 -19.84 -10.04 -16.91
C GLN A 247 -18.89 -10.94 -16.10
N LYS A 248 -18.19 -10.36 -15.10
CA LYS A 248 -17.33 -11.10 -14.18
C LYS A 248 -18.14 -11.92 -13.17
N GLY A 249 -19.23 -11.36 -12.63
CA GLY A 249 -20.16 -12.08 -11.75
C GLY A 249 -20.84 -13.26 -12.44
N HIS A 250 -21.28 -13.08 -13.70
CA HIS A 250 -21.90 -14.15 -14.49
C HIS A 250 -20.90 -15.28 -14.81
N ASN A 251 -19.64 -14.95 -15.15
CA ASN A 251 -18.59 -15.96 -15.36
C ASN A 251 -18.28 -16.75 -14.08
N HIS A 252 -18.20 -16.10 -12.92
CA HIS A 252 -17.96 -16.80 -11.67
C HIS A 252 -19.12 -17.73 -11.29
N HIS A 253 -20.36 -17.30 -11.51
CA HIS A 253 -21.54 -18.13 -11.28
C HIS A 253 -21.58 -19.35 -12.22
N MET A 254 -21.28 -19.16 -13.51
CA MET A 254 -21.23 -20.25 -14.48
C MET A 254 -20.10 -21.26 -14.16
N SER A 255 -18.92 -20.79 -13.75
CA SER A 255 -17.82 -21.67 -13.31
C SER A 255 -18.17 -22.46 -12.04
N SER A 256 -18.89 -21.85 -11.09
CA SER A 256 -19.35 -22.53 -9.87
C SER A 256 -20.36 -23.64 -10.19
N LEU A 257 -21.36 -23.36 -11.03
CA LEU A 257 -22.31 -24.37 -11.49
C LEU A 257 -21.62 -25.50 -12.27
N GLN A 258 -20.62 -25.17 -13.08
CA GLN A 258 -19.86 -26.16 -13.84
C GLN A 258 -19.06 -27.10 -12.93
N ALA A 259 -18.49 -26.57 -11.83
CA ALA A 259 -17.81 -27.37 -10.81
C ALA A 259 -18.78 -28.28 -10.04
N GLU A 260 -19.98 -27.78 -9.72
CA GLU A 260 -21.02 -28.57 -9.06
C GLU A 260 -21.52 -29.72 -9.95
N ILE A 261 -21.73 -29.47 -11.26
CA ILE A 261 -22.07 -30.52 -12.22
C ILE A 261 -20.96 -31.58 -12.30
N ALA A 262 -19.70 -31.16 -12.28
CA ALA A 262 -18.57 -32.10 -12.29
C ALA A 262 -18.50 -32.94 -11.01
N TYR A 263 -18.79 -32.32 -9.86
CA TYR A 263 -18.87 -32.99 -8.56
C TYR A 263 -20.01 -34.01 -8.51
N LEU A 264 -21.22 -33.62 -8.94
CA LEU A 264 -22.38 -34.51 -8.98
C LEU A 264 -22.18 -35.68 -9.95
N LYS A 265 -21.54 -35.45 -11.11
CA LYS A 265 -21.15 -36.54 -12.03
C LYS A 265 -20.21 -37.54 -11.35
N ARG A 266 -19.24 -37.05 -10.56
CA ARG A 266 -18.31 -37.91 -9.81
C ARG A 266 -19.01 -38.69 -8.70
N GLU A 267 -19.99 -38.10 -8.01
CA GLU A 267 -20.79 -38.80 -7.00
C GLU A 267 -21.71 -39.87 -7.61
N ILE A 268 -22.30 -39.61 -8.78
CA ILE A 268 -23.09 -40.61 -9.52
C ILE A 268 -22.21 -41.80 -9.93
N GLU A 269 -20.97 -41.56 -10.37
CA GLU A 269 -20.03 -42.62 -10.75
C GLU A 269 -19.61 -43.46 -9.53
N LYS A 270 -19.29 -42.82 -8.40
CA LYS A 270 -19.02 -43.50 -7.12
C LYS A 270 -20.24 -44.28 -6.59
N GLY A 271 -21.45 -43.84 -6.91
CA GLY A 271 -22.69 -44.54 -6.56
C GLY A 271 -22.90 -45.82 -7.39
N ARG A 272 -22.34 -45.90 -8.61
CA ARG A 272 -22.44 -47.08 -9.48
C ARG A 272 -21.46 -48.19 -9.08
N GLU A 273 -20.31 -47.86 -8.50
CA GLU A 273 -19.34 -48.84 -7.99
C GLU A 273 -19.77 -49.59 -6.72
N ARG A 274 -20.84 -49.14 -6.02
CA ARG A 274 -21.31 -49.75 -4.75
C ARG A 274 -22.38 -50.84 -4.87
N ARG A 275 -22.67 -51.36 -6.07
CA ARG A 275 -23.55 -52.55 -6.21
C ARG A 275 -22.73 -53.85 -6.19
N PRO A 276 -22.97 -54.79 -5.25
CA PRO A 276 -22.31 -56.09 -5.27
C PRO A 276 -22.96 -57.05 -6.29
N PRO A 277 -22.22 -58.02 -6.85
CA PRO A 277 -22.78 -59.04 -7.74
C PRO A 277 -23.59 -60.10 -6.98
N LEU A 278 -24.68 -60.59 -7.61
CA LEU A 278 -25.54 -61.66 -7.13
C LEU A 278 -24.83 -63.03 -7.10
N THR A 279 -24.90 -63.73 -5.97
CA THR A 279 -24.75 -65.21 -5.86
C THR A 279 -25.70 -65.78 -4.78
N PRO A 280 -26.08 -67.08 -4.86
CA PRO A 280 -27.42 -67.61 -4.50
C PRO A 280 -27.50 -68.27 -3.09
N PRO A 281 -28.67 -68.79 -2.63
CA PRO A 281 -29.07 -68.81 -1.23
C PRO A 281 -28.77 -70.12 -0.48
N THR A 282 -28.61 -70.05 0.85
CA THR A 282 -28.89 -71.20 1.73
C THR A 282 -29.42 -70.69 3.08
N SER A 283 -30.60 -71.18 3.44
CA SER A 283 -31.35 -70.94 4.69
C SER A 283 -30.89 -71.91 5.81
N PRO A 284 -31.59 -72.02 6.95
CA PRO A 284 -31.90 -71.05 8.02
C PRO A 284 -31.53 -71.64 9.42
N LEU A 285 -31.75 -70.91 10.54
CA LEU A 285 -32.32 -71.44 11.80
C LEU A 285 -32.31 -70.38 12.94
N PHE A 286 -33.50 -70.17 13.51
CA PHE A 286 -33.85 -69.44 14.75
C PHE A 286 -33.52 -70.28 16.03
N PRO A 287 -33.79 -69.88 17.30
CA PRO A 287 -34.15 -68.59 17.92
C PRO A 287 -33.37 -68.22 19.24
N GLN A 288 -33.62 -66.98 19.70
CA GLN A 288 -33.46 -66.25 20.99
C GLN A 288 -33.62 -67.00 22.37
N PRO A 289 -33.48 -66.38 23.61
CA PRO A 289 -33.19 -64.97 24.01
C PRO A 289 -32.31 -64.71 25.31
N THR A 290 -31.95 -63.42 25.53
CA THR A 290 -31.72 -62.66 26.82
C THR A 290 -30.59 -63.09 27.80
N LEU A 291 -29.75 -62.25 28.45
CA LEU A 291 -29.82 -60.85 28.95
C LEU A 291 -28.39 -60.29 29.21
N ALA A 292 -28.30 -58.96 29.25
CA ALA A 292 -27.42 -58.13 30.10
C ALA A 292 -25.99 -57.72 29.64
N LEU A 293 -25.92 -56.40 29.34
CA LEU A 293 -25.00 -55.41 29.91
C LEU A 293 -23.58 -55.27 29.30
N SER A 294 -23.38 -54.28 28.42
CA SER A 294 -22.75 -52.98 28.72
C SER A 294 -22.19 -52.30 27.46
N THR A 295 -22.50 -51.00 27.32
CA THR A 295 -21.93 -49.96 26.41
C THR A 295 -22.06 -50.11 24.89
N PRO A 296 -22.56 -49.06 24.21
CA PRO A 296 -22.09 -48.76 22.87
C PRO A 296 -21.57 -47.33 22.71
N ALA A 297 -20.60 -47.22 21.83
CA ALA A 297 -20.20 -46.00 21.15
C ALA A 297 -21.24 -45.61 20.07
N LEU A 298 -21.30 -44.30 19.78
CA LEU A 298 -21.67 -43.66 18.51
C LEU A 298 -22.96 -44.12 17.79
N SER A 299 -23.98 -43.26 17.77
CA SER A 299 -24.39 -42.48 16.58
C SER A 299 -25.82 -41.90 16.71
N LEU A 300 -25.96 -40.64 16.29
CA LEU A 300 -27.06 -40.07 15.49
C LEU A 300 -28.49 -40.03 16.07
N ASP A 301 -28.96 -38.84 16.44
CA ASP A 301 -29.96 -38.05 15.68
C ASP A 301 -30.61 -37.01 16.61
N GLY A 302 -30.87 -35.79 16.10
CA GLY A 302 -31.48 -34.73 16.89
C GLY A 302 -31.31 -33.30 16.37
N SER A 303 -31.88 -33.03 15.20
CA SER A 303 -32.53 -31.74 14.89
C SER A 303 -31.63 -30.50 14.72
N PHE A 304 -31.09 -30.35 13.51
CA PHE A 304 -30.73 -29.04 12.97
C PHE A 304 -32.00 -28.25 12.61
N LYS A 305 -32.29 -27.18 13.35
CA LYS A 305 -33.14 -26.09 12.86
C LYS A 305 -32.26 -25.07 12.14
N GLN A 306 -32.28 -25.12 10.81
CA GLN A 306 -31.84 -24.02 9.96
C GLN A 306 -32.77 -22.81 10.14
N PRO A 307 -32.24 -21.58 10.20
CA PRO A 307 -32.87 -20.41 9.62
C PRO A 307 -32.35 -20.21 8.18
N SER A 308 -33.30 -20.03 7.26
CA SER A 308 -33.15 -19.73 5.83
C SER A 308 -32.31 -18.47 5.55
N PRO A 309 -31.49 -18.42 4.48
CA PRO A 309 -30.83 -17.20 4.03
C PRO A 309 -31.71 -16.49 2.99
N VAL A 310 -32.46 -15.47 3.43
CA VAL A 310 -33.02 -14.48 2.51
C VAL A 310 -32.71 -13.11 3.06
N GLY A 311 -31.98 -12.32 2.26
CA GLY A 311 -31.97 -10.87 2.38
C GLY A 311 -30.76 -10.29 3.10
N HIS A 312 -29.82 -9.82 2.27
CA HIS A 312 -28.94 -8.65 2.44
C HIS A 312 -27.44 -8.99 2.38
N HIS A 313 -26.99 -9.38 1.20
CA HIS A 313 -25.59 -9.26 0.82
C HIS A 313 -25.28 -7.79 0.51
N VAL A 314 -25.04 -7.00 1.56
CA VAL A 314 -24.19 -5.83 1.46
C VAL A 314 -22.79 -6.32 1.81
N THR A 315 -21.98 -6.50 0.76
CA THR A 315 -20.50 -6.54 0.74
C THR A 315 -19.82 -6.60 2.12
N ASP A 316 -19.46 -7.80 2.53
CA ASP A 316 -18.53 -8.00 3.63
C ASP A 316 -17.11 -8.06 3.06
N PHE A 317 -16.43 -6.91 2.96
CA PHE A 317 -15.00 -6.82 2.62
C PHE A 317 -14.09 -7.41 3.74
N MET A 318 -14.68 -8.04 4.76
CA MET A 318 -13.99 -8.53 5.95
C MET A 318 -13.32 -9.90 5.79
N GLU A 319 -13.58 -10.65 4.71
CA GLU A 319 -12.99 -11.98 4.50
C GLU A 319 -11.74 -12.01 3.60
N THR A 320 -11.27 -10.87 3.08
CA THR A 320 -10.15 -10.85 2.10
C THR A 320 -8.76 -11.03 2.73
N PHE A 321 -8.60 -10.93 4.06
CA PHE A 321 -7.33 -11.26 4.73
C PHE A 321 -7.30 -12.73 5.18
N GLY A 322 -7.74 -13.64 4.31
CA GLY A 322 -7.60 -15.07 4.52
C GLY A 322 -6.13 -15.45 4.73
N PRO A 323 -5.85 -16.64 5.32
CA PRO A 323 -4.53 -17.03 5.77
C PRO A 323 -3.62 -17.35 4.58
N ALA A 324 -3.17 -16.33 3.86
CA ALA A 324 -2.05 -16.47 2.96
C ALA A 324 -0.80 -16.68 3.83
N PRO A 325 -0.02 -17.76 3.63
CA PRO A 325 1.19 -17.99 4.39
C PRO A 325 2.11 -16.77 4.22
N TYR A 326 2.65 -16.30 5.34
CA TYR A 326 3.59 -15.19 5.33
C TYR A 326 4.79 -15.54 4.47
N ASP A 327 5.14 -14.67 3.51
CA ASP A 327 6.37 -14.79 2.73
C ASP A 327 7.44 -13.90 3.37
N PRO A 328 8.49 -14.47 3.99
CA PRO A 328 9.55 -13.69 4.59
C PRO A 328 10.34 -12.84 3.58
N VAL A 329 10.37 -13.22 2.30
CA VAL A 329 11.10 -12.46 1.26
C VAL A 329 10.31 -11.21 0.88
N ALA A 330 9.02 -11.36 0.58
CA ALA A 330 8.14 -10.24 0.24
C ALA A 330 7.84 -9.36 1.47
N GLY A 331 7.69 -9.96 2.65
CA GLY A 331 7.39 -9.28 3.90
C GLY A 331 5.94 -8.82 3.99
N PHE A 332 5.72 -7.66 4.60
CA PHE A 332 4.40 -7.06 4.81
C PHE A 332 4.43 -5.56 4.56
N VAL A 333 3.26 -4.95 4.39
CA VAL A 333 3.10 -3.51 4.20
C VAL A 333 2.23 -2.97 5.32
N ILE A 334 2.69 -1.86 5.95
CA ILE A 334 1.90 -1.12 6.93
C ILE A 334 1.37 0.15 6.26
N PHE A 335 0.05 0.34 6.28
CA PHE A 335 -0.59 1.59 5.90
C PHE A 335 -0.92 2.38 7.15
N TYR A 336 -0.44 3.61 7.20
CA TYR A 336 -0.79 4.63 8.17
C TYR A 336 -1.91 5.47 7.57
N ASP A 337 -3.16 5.13 7.90
CA ASP A 337 -4.30 5.71 7.23
C ASP A 337 -4.69 7.06 7.85
N LEU A 338 -4.97 7.08 9.15
CA LEU A 338 -5.43 8.29 9.85
C LEU A 338 -5.20 8.26 11.37
N VAL A 339 -5.11 9.45 11.97
CA VAL A 339 -5.10 9.67 13.43
C VAL A 339 -6.40 10.37 13.81
N ILE A 340 -7.06 9.92 14.88
CA ILE A 340 -8.35 10.46 15.35
C ILE A 340 -8.30 10.81 16.83
N GLY A 341 -9.29 11.58 17.29
CA GLY A 341 -9.47 11.88 18.71
C GLY A 341 -8.43 12.84 19.26
N MET A 342 -7.83 13.63 18.39
CA MET A 342 -6.81 14.60 18.74
C MET A 342 -7.39 15.80 19.48
N GLU A 343 -6.61 16.40 20.36
CA GLU A 343 -7.01 17.64 21.03
C GLU A 343 -7.12 18.80 20.04
N ALA A 344 -8.06 19.72 20.30
CA ALA A 344 -8.31 20.88 19.43
C ALA A 344 -7.11 21.83 19.31
N THR A 345 -6.20 21.79 20.28
CA THR A 345 -4.96 22.58 20.35
C THR A 345 -3.89 22.08 19.37
N MET A 346 -3.96 20.82 18.95
CA MET A 346 -3.02 20.20 18.02
C MET A 346 -3.35 20.65 16.60
N ARG A 347 -2.43 21.38 15.97
CA ARG A 347 -2.61 21.94 14.62
C ARG A 347 -2.02 21.08 13.53
N SER A 348 -0.98 20.34 13.87
CA SER A 348 -0.32 19.44 12.93
C SER A 348 0.30 18.26 13.67
N VAL A 349 0.46 17.15 12.96
CA VAL A 349 1.05 15.91 13.45
C VAL A 349 2.16 15.41 12.56
N HIS A 350 3.04 14.65 13.18
CA HIS A 350 4.10 13.90 12.55
C HIS A 350 4.25 12.58 13.31
N LEU A 351 4.39 11.46 12.59
CA LEU A 351 4.63 10.15 13.21
C LEU A 351 6.07 9.72 13.03
N LEU A 352 6.68 9.25 14.12
CA LEU A 352 7.97 8.56 14.10
C LEU A 352 7.71 7.08 14.31
N VAL A 353 8.22 6.25 13.42
CA VAL A 353 7.95 4.82 13.40
C VAL A 353 9.24 4.04 13.55
N ASP A 354 9.25 3.13 14.51
CA ASP A 354 10.35 2.22 14.79
C ASP A 354 9.86 0.77 14.85
N LEU A 355 10.63 -0.14 14.27
CA LEU A 355 10.42 -1.57 14.42
C LEU A 355 11.35 -2.10 15.51
N TYR A 356 10.85 -2.99 16.35
CA TYR A 356 11.63 -3.59 17.43
C TYR A 356 11.52 -5.11 17.40
N CYS A 357 12.65 -5.80 17.55
CA CYS A 357 12.71 -7.24 17.74
C CYS A 357 13.46 -7.52 19.04
N ASN A 358 12.87 -8.31 19.95
CA ASN A 358 13.46 -8.63 21.26
C ASN A 358 13.85 -7.37 22.07
N GLY A 359 13.09 -6.29 21.93
CA GLY A 359 13.37 -5.00 22.58
C GLY A 359 14.51 -4.19 21.95
N GLN A 360 15.13 -4.68 20.88
CA GLN A 360 16.14 -3.95 20.11
C GLN A 360 15.52 -3.33 18.86
N LYS A 361 15.89 -2.08 18.58
CA LYS A 361 15.41 -1.35 17.40
C LYS A 361 16.02 -1.91 16.13
N LEU A 362 15.19 -2.15 15.12
CA LEU A 362 15.57 -2.59 13.79
C LEU A 362 15.67 -1.38 12.86
N GLY A 363 16.85 -1.16 12.31
CA GLY A 363 17.08 -0.13 11.29
C GLY A 363 16.93 1.31 11.81
N GLN A 364 16.71 2.22 10.87
CA GLN A 364 16.50 3.65 11.14
C GLN A 364 15.02 3.96 11.40
N THR A 365 14.76 5.04 12.14
CA THR A 365 13.39 5.55 12.32
C THR A 365 12.81 5.99 11.01
N THR A 366 11.62 5.48 10.69
CA THR A 366 10.86 5.95 9.54
C THR A 366 10.02 7.15 9.97
N THR A 367 10.28 8.31 9.35
CA THR A 367 9.52 9.55 9.59
C THR A 367 8.40 9.67 8.58
N MET A 368 7.16 9.80 9.05
CA MET A 368 6.00 10.03 8.18
C MET A 368 5.94 11.50 7.73
N PRO A 369 5.15 11.88 6.71
CA PRO A 369 4.98 13.30 6.38
C PRO A 369 4.31 14.07 7.53
N HIS A 370 4.61 15.36 7.58
CA HIS A 370 3.91 16.31 8.43
C HIS A 370 2.52 16.59 7.86
N VAL A 371 1.48 16.44 8.69
CA VAL A 371 0.09 16.56 8.26
C VAL A 371 -0.68 17.52 9.14
N GLN A 372 -1.49 18.38 8.52
CA GLN A 372 -2.35 19.33 9.24
C GLN A 372 -3.60 18.63 9.81
N CYS A 373 -3.95 19.00 11.04
CA CYS A 373 -5.13 18.47 11.72
C CYS A 373 -6.40 19.16 11.22
N LEU A 374 -7.42 18.36 10.93
CA LEU A 374 -8.74 18.78 10.51
C LEU A 374 -9.75 18.61 11.65
N PRO A 375 -10.71 19.51 11.82
CA PRO A 375 -11.77 19.35 12.81
C PRO A 375 -12.73 18.24 12.39
N SER A 376 -13.08 17.33 13.31
CA SER A 376 -14.12 16.32 13.07
C SER A 376 -15.51 16.87 13.38
N THR A 377 -16.47 16.61 12.49
CA THR A 377 -17.89 16.92 12.72
C THR A 377 -18.65 15.76 13.38
N LYS A 378 -18.05 14.57 13.44
CA LYS A 378 -18.71 13.31 13.85
C LYS A 378 -18.17 12.70 15.13
N SER A 379 -16.92 13.00 15.45
CA SER A 379 -16.24 12.47 16.64
C SER A 379 -15.68 13.64 17.45
N PRO A 380 -15.61 13.53 18.78
CA PRO A 380 -14.90 14.51 19.57
C PRO A 380 -13.42 14.57 19.14
N GLY A 381 -12.90 15.78 18.97
CA GLY A 381 -11.49 16.02 18.62
C GLY A 381 -11.20 16.19 17.13
N ASN A 382 -9.98 16.60 16.84
CA ASN A 382 -9.44 16.72 15.48
C ASN A 382 -9.04 15.32 14.95
N PHE A 383 -8.82 15.24 13.64
CA PHE A 383 -8.25 14.07 12.97
C PHE A 383 -7.24 14.50 11.92
N ALA A 384 -6.37 13.59 11.50
CA ALA A 384 -5.40 13.82 10.43
C ALA A 384 -5.37 12.61 9.51
N ILE A 385 -5.41 12.82 8.20
CA ILE A 385 -5.30 11.76 7.19
C ILE A 385 -3.85 11.68 6.75
N LEU A 386 -3.20 10.53 6.98
CA LEU A 386 -1.81 10.31 6.64
C LEU A 386 -1.69 9.68 5.25
N ALA A 387 -2.47 8.63 4.99
CA ALA A 387 -2.49 7.89 3.73
C ALA A 387 -1.09 7.48 3.22
N VAL A 388 -0.21 7.06 4.13
CA VAL A 388 1.16 6.66 3.81
C VAL A 388 1.32 5.16 3.97
N LYS A 389 2.10 4.54 3.07
CA LYS A 389 2.47 3.12 3.16
C LYS A 389 3.95 2.97 3.43
N GLN A 390 4.28 1.96 4.24
CA GLN A 390 5.63 1.55 4.56
C GLN A 390 5.78 0.06 4.21
N PRO A 391 6.49 -0.28 3.12
CA PRO A 391 6.85 -1.66 2.84
C PRO A 391 7.95 -2.12 3.80
N VAL A 392 7.81 -3.34 4.31
CA VAL A 392 8.74 -3.95 5.27
C VAL A 392 9.17 -5.33 4.74
N PRO A 393 10.09 -5.37 3.75
CA PRO A 393 10.51 -6.61 3.10
C PRO A 393 11.52 -7.39 3.96
N ARG A 394 11.72 -8.67 3.64
CA ARG A 394 12.82 -9.50 4.16
C ARG A 394 12.85 -9.68 5.69
N ILE A 395 11.72 -9.54 6.37
CA ILE A 395 11.63 -9.76 7.82
C ILE A 395 11.34 -11.23 8.13
N GLN A 396 12.13 -11.81 9.03
CA GLN A 396 11.86 -13.14 9.57
C GLN A 396 10.68 -13.09 10.54
N PRO A 397 9.73 -14.04 10.45
CA PRO A 397 8.57 -14.03 11.31
C PRO A 397 8.97 -14.32 12.75
N SER A 398 8.53 -13.47 13.68
CA SER A 398 8.85 -13.60 15.10
C SER A 398 7.78 -12.92 15.95
N SER A 399 7.25 -13.63 16.93
CA SER A 399 6.30 -13.11 17.92
C SER A 399 6.84 -11.93 18.75
N ASN A 400 8.17 -11.73 18.77
CA ASN A 400 8.81 -10.64 19.50
C ASN A 400 8.99 -9.38 18.64
N LEU A 401 8.53 -9.41 17.38
CA LEU A 401 8.54 -8.26 16.50
C LEU A 401 7.35 -7.34 16.82
N SER A 402 7.65 -6.08 17.09
CA SER A 402 6.65 -5.07 17.40
C SER A 402 6.92 -3.77 16.66
N LEU A 403 5.83 -3.12 16.27
CA LEU A 403 5.78 -1.76 15.78
C LEU A 403 5.64 -0.81 16.96
N VAL A 404 6.47 0.22 17.02
CA VAL A 404 6.35 1.34 17.96
C VAL A 404 6.18 2.61 17.15
N VAL A 405 5.14 3.39 17.46
CA VAL A 405 4.83 4.64 16.77
C VAL A 405 4.74 5.75 17.79
N GLU A 406 5.56 6.79 17.64
CA GLU A 406 5.44 8.02 18.42
C GLU A 406 4.67 9.07 17.62
N ILE A 407 3.81 9.82 18.30
CA ILE A 407 3.12 10.97 17.72
C ILE A 407 3.76 12.25 18.23
N GLN A 408 4.19 13.08 17.31
CA GLN A 408 4.59 14.45 17.56
C GLN A 408 3.49 15.39 17.07
N ALA A 409 3.17 16.41 17.85
CA ALA A 409 2.18 17.41 17.48
C ALA A 409 2.68 18.82 17.81
N SER A 410 2.30 19.78 16.97
CA SER A 410 2.51 21.20 17.26
C SER A 410 1.32 21.78 18.01
N GLU A 411 1.60 22.63 19.00
CA GLU A 411 0.58 23.34 19.77
C GLU A 411 0.38 24.75 19.22
N GLY A 412 -0.87 25.09 18.89
CA GLY A 412 -1.21 26.36 18.26
C GLY A 412 -1.42 27.53 19.23
N LEU A 413 -0.51 27.76 20.18
CA LEU A 413 -0.66 28.77 21.22
C LEU A 413 0.32 29.95 21.14
N ASP A 414 0.85 30.28 19.96
CA ASP A 414 1.67 31.49 19.79
C ASP A 414 1.20 32.34 18.59
N LEU A 415 0.38 33.36 18.90
CA LEU A 415 0.05 34.45 17.98
C LEU A 415 1.13 35.54 17.95
N TYR A 416 2.14 35.45 18.84
CA TYR A 416 3.16 36.49 19.03
C TYR A 416 4.61 36.02 18.90
N SER A 417 4.87 34.72 18.73
CA SER A 417 6.22 34.23 18.44
C SER A 417 6.31 33.70 17.01
N HIS A 418 7.09 34.37 16.17
CA HIS A 418 7.52 33.89 14.86
C HIS A 418 8.59 32.78 14.96
N LYS A 419 8.66 32.06 16.10
CA LYS A 419 9.50 30.87 16.22
C LYS A 419 8.60 29.67 15.91
N ASN A 420 8.90 28.99 14.81
CA ASN A 420 8.28 27.73 14.40
C ASN A 420 7.85 26.91 15.64
N GLY A 421 6.54 26.80 15.88
CA GLY A 421 6.01 25.98 16.96
C GLY A 421 6.53 24.55 16.79
N GLY A 422 7.51 24.17 17.61
CA GLY A 422 8.21 22.90 17.49
C GLY A 422 7.26 21.72 17.65
N LEU A 423 7.49 20.67 16.87
CA LEU A 423 6.83 19.39 17.06
C LEU A 423 7.31 18.78 18.39
N VAL A 424 6.36 18.50 19.29
CA VAL A 424 6.67 17.87 20.59
C VAL A 424 6.06 16.48 20.61
N THR A 425 6.84 15.48 21.03
CA THR A 425 6.32 14.12 21.24
C THR A 425 5.25 14.15 22.33
N ARG A 426 4.05 13.69 21.99
CA ARG A 426 2.88 13.68 22.89
C ARG A 426 2.59 12.31 23.46
N GLY A 427 2.84 11.26 22.70
CA GLY A 427 2.53 9.90 23.11
C GLY A 427 3.08 8.88 22.15
N TRP A 428 2.80 7.62 22.45
CA TRP A 428 3.30 6.48 21.69
C TRP A 428 2.31 5.33 21.68
N ALA A 429 2.34 4.51 20.64
CA ALA A 429 1.52 3.32 20.48
C ALA A 429 2.41 2.13 20.12
N LYS A 430 1.97 0.92 20.48
CA LYS A 430 2.68 -0.32 20.16
C LYS A 430 1.71 -1.36 19.62
N LEU A 431 2.15 -2.10 18.60
CA LEU A 431 1.45 -3.26 18.03
C LEU A 431 2.43 -4.42 17.86
N GLU A 432 2.05 -5.63 18.29
CA GLU A 432 2.76 -6.85 17.91
C GLU A 432 2.40 -7.20 16.47
N LEU A 433 3.41 -7.55 15.66
CA LEU A 433 3.22 -7.76 14.22
C LEU A 433 3.01 -9.23 13.84
N PHE A 434 3.42 -10.16 14.70
CA PHE A 434 3.26 -11.59 14.50
C PHE A 434 2.59 -12.25 15.69
N ASP A 435 1.79 -13.26 15.44
CA ASP A 435 1.20 -14.10 16.47
C ASP A 435 2.19 -15.17 16.98
N GLN A 436 1.75 -15.95 17.97
CA GLN A 436 2.52 -17.08 18.51
C GLN A 436 2.79 -18.21 17.49
N HIS A 437 2.08 -18.21 16.36
CA HIS A 437 2.25 -19.16 15.26
C HIS A 437 3.08 -18.57 14.11
N ASN A 438 3.75 -17.44 14.32
CA ASN A 438 4.58 -16.76 13.32
C ASN A 438 3.80 -16.31 12.07
N GLN A 439 2.51 -16.01 12.23
CA GLN A 439 1.67 -15.39 11.22
C GLN A 439 1.57 -13.89 11.45
N VAL A 440 1.60 -13.10 10.38
CA VAL A 440 1.42 -11.65 10.47
C VAL A 440 0.01 -11.32 10.96
N TYR A 441 -0.10 -10.41 11.92
CA TYR A 441 -1.37 -9.82 12.35
C TYR A 441 -1.95 -8.90 11.25
N SER A 442 -2.40 -9.50 10.16
CA SER A 442 -3.01 -8.79 9.04
C SER A 442 -4.42 -8.32 9.40
N GLY A 443 -4.77 -7.08 9.04
CA GLY A 443 -6.08 -6.51 9.34
C GLY A 443 -6.08 -4.99 9.51
N HIS A 444 -7.21 -4.48 9.98
CA HIS A 444 -7.45 -3.06 10.26
C HIS A 444 -7.41 -2.82 11.77
N TRP A 445 -6.41 -2.08 12.25
CA TRP A 445 -6.11 -1.95 13.68
C TRP A 445 -6.27 -0.52 14.19
N ARG A 446 -6.84 -0.39 15.39
CA ARG A 446 -6.89 0.85 16.19
C ARG A 446 -5.92 0.75 17.34
N LEU A 447 -4.99 1.69 17.41
CA LEU A 447 -3.96 1.76 18.43
C LEU A 447 -4.12 3.03 19.26
N PRO A 448 -4.51 2.93 20.53
CA PRO A 448 -4.52 4.05 21.47
C PRO A 448 -3.11 4.61 21.70
N PHE A 449 -2.93 5.92 21.60
CA PHE A 449 -1.68 6.54 22.03
C PHE A 449 -1.62 6.63 23.55
N ARG A 450 -0.52 6.15 24.11
CA ARG A 450 -0.22 6.13 25.54
C ARG A 450 0.69 7.28 25.93
N SER A 451 0.64 7.67 27.20
CA SER A 451 1.49 8.71 27.77
C SER A 451 2.96 8.29 27.79
N LEU A 452 3.85 9.27 27.65
CA LEU A 452 5.29 9.10 27.81
C LEU A 452 5.66 8.71 29.25
N PRO A 453 6.85 8.11 29.49
CA PRO A 453 7.89 7.75 28.53
C PRO A 453 7.58 6.48 27.71
N VAL A 454 8.24 6.33 26.57
CA VAL A 454 8.14 5.14 25.72
C VAL A 454 8.72 3.92 26.44
N LYS A 455 7.97 2.83 26.51
CA LYS A 455 8.37 1.58 27.20
C LYS A 455 8.17 0.37 26.29
N VAL A 456 9.15 0.12 25.44
CA VAL A 456 9.06 -0.91 24.39
C VAL A 456 8.99 -2.34 24.94
N SER A 457 9.56 -2.59 26.13
CA SER A 457 9.58 -3.90 26.77
C SER A 457 8.22 -4.37 27.33
N LEU A 458 7.19 -3.50 27.33
CA LEU A 458 5.87 -3.87 27.84
C LEU A 458 5.15 -4.83 26.89
N SER A 459 4.54 -5.88 27.46
CA SER A 459 3.55 -6.70 26.74
C SER A 459 2.29 -5.89 26.44
N PRO A 460 1.48 -6.27 25.44
CA PRO A 460 0.24 -5.56 25.13
C PRO A 460 -0.78 -5.57 26.28
N ALA A 461 -0.77 -6.60 27.15
CA ALA A 461 -1.57 -6.59 28.38
C ALA A 461 -1.09 -5.50 29.37
N GLN A 462 0.23 -5.37 29.53
CA GLN A 462 0.81 -4.35 30.41
C GLN A 462 0.66 -2.93 29.85
N LEU A 463 0.63 -2.79 28.52
CA LEU A 463 0.44 -1.51 27.83
C LEU A 463 -0.89 -0.84 28.21
N ASN A 464 -1.91 -1.62 28.57
CA ASN A 464 -3.21 -1.10 29.00
C ASN A 464 -3.18 -0.42 30.37
N PHE A 465 -2.15 -0.65 31.20
CA PHE A 465 -1.94 0.10 32.43
C PHE A 465 -1.31 1.48 32.19
N VAL A 466 -0.75 1.72 31.00
CA VAL A 466 -0.23 3.04 30.65
C VAL A 466 -1.43 3.94 30.27
N PRO A 467 -1.56 5.14 30.87
CA PRO A 467 -2.66 6.06 30.56
C PRO A 467 -2.70 6.41 29.06
N GLN A 468 -3.90 6.50 28.50
CA GLN A 468 -4.12 7.03 27.14
C GLN A 468 -4.02 8.55 27.14
N ILE A 469 -3.44 9.13 26.08
CA ILE A 469 -3.44 10.59 25.87
C ILE A 469 -4.76 11.04 25.25
N GLY A 470 -5.65 11.54 26.11
CA GLY A 470 -7.01 11.94 25.73
C GLY A 470 -7.75 10.75 25.12
N ILE A 471 -8.31 10.96 23.93
CA ILE A 471 -8.97 9.92 23.13
C ILE A 471 -8.23 9.66 21.82
N THR A 472 -6.93 9.99 21.77
CA THR A 472 -6.14 9.95 20.54
C THR A 472 -5.80 8.52 20.15
N GLU A 473 -6.08 8.15 18.89
CA GLU A 473 -5.84 6.80 18.36
C GLU A 473 -5.31 6.85 16.93
N LEU A 474 -4.44 5.89 16.60
CA LEU A 474 -3.94 5.65 15.26
C LEU A 474 -4.72 4.50 14.60
N CYS A 475 -5.16 4.71 13.37
CA CYS A 475 -5.76 3.69 12.52
C CYS A 475 -4.74 3.25 11.46
N ILE A 476 -4.40 1.96 11.47
CA ILE A 476 -3.46 1.37 10.52
C ILE A 476 -4.04 0.11 9.87
N ARG A 477 -3.53 -0.22 8.68
CA ARG A 477 -3.71 -1.55 8.06
C ARG A 477 -2.38 -2.26 7.97
N VAL A 478 -2.34 -3.50 8.43
CA VAL A 478 -1.19 -4.39 8.22
C VAL A 478 -1.64 -5.46 7.24
N ILE A 479 -0.90 -5.66 6.16
CA ILE A 479 -1.27 -6.61 5.11
C ILE A 479 -0.03 -7.36 4.62
N ASN A 480 -0.24 -8.57 4.11
CA ASN A 480 0.82 -9.29 3.41
C ASN A 480 1.21 -8.50 2.14
N ALA A 481 2.50 -8.47 1.80
CA ALA A 481 2.99 -7.73 0.64
C ALA A 481 2.36 -8.23 -0.69
N CYS A 482 1.96 -9.50 -0.75
CA CYS A 482 1.25 -10.07 -1.90
C CYS A 482 -0.12 -9.39 -2.17
N ASP A 483 -0.73 -8.77 -1.16
CA ASP A 483 -2.05 -8.15 -1.26
C ASP A 483 -1.98 -6.62 -1.41
N GLU A 484 -0.78 -6.05 -1.62
CA GLU A 484 -0.53 -4.61 -1.68
C GLU A 484 -1.36 -3.89 -2.73
N ASP A 485 -1.41 -4.41 -3.96
CA ASP A 485 -2.09 -3.76 -5.09
C ASP A 485 -3.59 -3.60 -4.86
N VAL A 486 -4.21 -4.58 -4.18
CA VAL A 486 -5.65 -4.58 -3.89
C VAL A 486 -5.98 -3.52 -2.84
N GLN A 487 -5.12 -3.37 -1.84
CA GLN A 487 -5.36 -2.50 -0.68
C GLN A 487 -4.89 -1.05 -0.88
N THR A 488 -3.97 -0.81 -1.81
CA THR A 488 -3.53 0.54 -2.20
C THR A 488 -4.69 1.36 -2.80
N LEU A 489 -5.66 0.70 -3.44
CA LEU A 489 -6.84 1.34 -4.03
C LEU A 489 -7.97 1.64 -3.04
N ALA A 490 -7.85 1.20 -1.78
CA ALA A 490 -8.87 1.45 -0.78
C ALA A 490 -8.97 2.94 -0.45
N LYS A 491 -10.18 3.50 -0.55
CA LYS A 491 -10.43 4.90 -0.23
C LYS A 491 -10.34 5.11 1.30
N ILE A 492 -9.40 5.93 1.73
CA ILE A 492 -9.25 6.31 3.14
C ILE A 492 -10.22 7.46 3.43
N ASP A 493 -11.17 7.24 4.34
CA ASP A 493 -12.13 8.25 4.77
C ASP A 493 -12.35 8.13 6.29
N HIS A 494 -12.64 9.25 6.96
CA HIS A 494 -13.09 9.26 8.36
C HIS A 494 -14.35 8.39 8.54
N ASN A 495 -15.16 8.26 7.50
CA ASN A 495 -16.37 7.43 7.52
C ASN A 495 -16.10 5.92 7.64
N THR A 496 -14.89 5.45 7.31
CA THR A 496 -14.54 4.02 7.35
C THR A 496 -13.89 3.61 8.67
N ILE A 497 -13.87 4.47 9.71
CA ILE A 497 -13.27 4.18 11.03
C ILE A 497 -13.89 2.92 11.69
N SER A 498 -15.16 2.61 11.43
CA SER A 498 -15.83 1.43 11.98
C SER A 498 -15.19 0.10 11.56
N GLN A 499 -14.39 0.09 10.49
CA GLN A 499 -13.69 -1.09 9.99
C GLN A 499 -12.47 -1.45 10.86
N TYR A 500 -11.91 -0.50 11.59
CA TYR A 500 -10.72 -0.72 12.40
C TYR A 500 -11.08 -1.19 13.81
N LYS A 501 -10.36 -2.21 14.28
CA LYS A 501 -10.64 -2.92 15.54
C LYS A 501 -9.43 -2.83 16.47
N TYR A 502 -9.67 -2.95 17.78
CA TYR A 502 -8.56 -3.08 18.72
C TYR A 502 -7.93 -4.48 18.61
N PRO A 503 -6.60 -4.61 18.77
CA PRO A 503 -5.93 -5.90 18.81
C PRO A 503 -6.57 -6.81 19.87
N SER A 504 -7.00 -8.01 19.47
CA SER A 504 -7.61 -8.97 20.40
C SER A 504 -6.53 -9.56 21.29
N MET A 505 -6.68 -9.43 22.61
CA MET A 505 -5.83 -10.12 23.58
C MET A 505 -6.34 -11.55 23.66
N GLN A 506 -5.63 -12.53 23.08
CA GLN A 506 -5.92 -13.92 23.43
C GLN A 506 -5.64 -14.10 24.92
N PRO A 507 -6.62 -14.58 25.72
CA PRO A 507 -6.33 -14.95 27.09
C PRO A 507 -5.33 -16.10 27.05
N MET A 508 -4.19 -15.90 27.69
CA MET A 508 -3.34 -17.01 28.10
C MET A 508 -4.24 -18.00 28.83
N ASN A 509 -4.28 -19.26 28.38
CA ASN A 509 -5.00 -20.33 29.08
C ASN A 509 -4.39 -20.46 30.48
N HIS A 510 -4.92 -19.72 31.44
CA HIS A 510 -4.67 -19.96 32.84
C HIS A 510 -5.34 -21.29 33.16
N SER A 511 -4.50 -22.30 33.38
CA SER A 511 -4.86 -23.48 34.15
C SER A 511 -5.71 -23.04 35.34
N LYS A 512 -6.93 -23.59 35.42
CA LYS A 512 -7.90 -23.44 36.52
C LYS A 512 -7.22 -23.11 37.84
N ILE A 513 -7.50 -21.91 38.36
CA ILE A 513 -7.52 -21.67 39.79
C ILE A 513 -8.88 -21.06 40.09
N ASP A 514 -9.66 -21.81 40.86
CA ASP A 514 -11.00 -21.47 41.34
C ASP A 514 -10.97 -20.20 42.19
N ASN A 515 -11.71 -19.17 41.78
CA ASN A 515 -12.76 -18.51 42.58
C ASN A 515 -13.14 -17.13 41.97
N PRO A 516 -14.44 -16.81 41.80
CA PRO A 516 -14.89 -15.55 41.25
C PRO A 516 -15.19 -14.52 42.36
N LEU A 517 -14.78 -13.26 42.17
CA LEU A 517 -15.42 -12.11 42.81
C LEU A 517 -15.64 -10.99 41.77
N PRO A 518 -16.75 -10.23 41.88
CA PRO A 518 -17.40 -9.63 40.73
C PRO A 518 -16.84 -8.24 40.36
N ILE A 519 -16.79 -7.99 39.05
CA ILE A 519 -16.51 -6.69 38.45
C ILE A 519 -17.70 -5.75 38.74
N GLN A 520 -17.49 -4.74 39.60
CA GLN A 520 -18.38 -3.59 39.68
C GLN A 520 -17.81 -2.45 38.83
N CYS A 521 -18.51 -2.15 37.74
CA CYS A 521 -18.37 -0.90 37.02
C CYS A 521 -18.88 0.26 37.88
N LEU A 522 -18.01 1.16 38.34
CA LEU A 522 -18.42 2.48 38.81
C LEU A 522 -18.15 3.54 37.74
N ARG A 523 -19.20 3.87 36.99
CA ARG A 523 -19.41 5.23 36.47
C ARG A 523 -19.63 6.14 37.66
N HIS A 524 -18.80 7.14 37.90
CA HIS A 524 -19.18 8.33 38.69
C HIS A 524 -18.56 9.56 38.04
N GLY A 525 -19.40 10.32 37.33
CA GLY A 525 -19.14 11.73 37.06
C GLY A 525 -19.50 12.53 38.29
N HIS A 526 -18.62 13.40 38.76
CA HIS A 526 -18.94 14.43 39.74
C HIS A 526 -18.36 15.78 39.31
N ARG A 527 -19.29 16.71 39.07
CA ARG A 527 -19.07 18.16 39.05
C ARG A 527 -18.45 18.58 40.37
N GLN A 528 -17.35 19.33 40.35
CA GLN A 528 -16.92 20.13 41.49
C GLN A 528 -17.19 21.61 41.19
N THR A 529 -18.21 22.12 41.86
CA THR A 529 -18.47 23.55 42.06
C THR A 529 -17.50 24.12 43.09
N MET A 530 -16.82 25.21 42.72
CA MET A 530 -16.06 26.06 43.63
C MET A 530 -16.92 26.57 44.79
N ARG A 531 -16.35 26.60 46.00
CA ARG A 531 -16.71 27.57 47.03
C ARG A 531 -15.43 28.14 47.65
N LEU A 532 -15.24 29.43 47.39
CA LEU A 532 -14.40 30.38 48.11
C LEU A 532 -14.80 30.43 49.58
N ILE A 533 -13.83 30.31 50.49
CA ILE A 533 -13.84 30.98 51.80
C ILE A 533 -12.39 31.34 52.17
N LEU A 534 -12.09 32.64 52.14
CA LEU A 534 -11.08 33.32 52.98
C LEU A 534 -11.74 33.63 54.34
N PRO A 535 -11.02 33.82 55.46
CA PRO A 535 -9.74 34.54 55.57
C PRO A 535 -8.52 33.67 55.92
#